data_AF-A0A958X3B0-F1
#
_entry.id   AF-A0A958X3B0-F1
#
_cell.length_a   1.000
_cell.length_b   1.000
_cell.length_c   1.000
_cell.angle_alpha   90.00
_cell.angle_beta   90.00
_cell.angle_gamma   90.00
#
_symmetry.space_group_name_H-M   'P 1'
#
loop_
_entity.id
_entity.type
_entity.pdbx_description
1 polymer ?
#
loop_
_entity_poly.entity_id
_entity_poly.type
_entity_poly.pdbx_seq_one_letter_code
_entity_poly.pdbx_strand_id
1 'polypeptide(L)'
;MLTIDPKAIATKDLHQFMLGAVAPRPIAFVSTISKDGVLNLAPYSFFNAFSSNPPIVIFSSNRKVADNTTKDTLKNVQDTGEVVINVVSHKIVRQMAVT
;
A
#
# COMPACT_ATOMS: atom_id res chain seq x y z
N MET A 1 -20.66 11.96 21.67
CA MET A 1 -19.42 11.65 20.91
C MET A 1 -19.31 10.13 20.83
N LEU A 2 -19.02 9.57 19.65
CA LEU A 2 -18.82 8.13 19.52
C LEU A 2 -17.44 7.78 20.07
N THR A 3 -17.38 6.81 20.99
CA THR A 3 -16.13 6.26 21.53
C THR A 3 -15.99 4.84 21.03
N ILE A 4 -14.81 4.50 20.50
CA ILE A 4 -14.51 3.18 19.94
C ILE A 4 -13.32 2.62 20.71
N ASP A 5 -13.49 1.46 21.35
CA ASP A 5 -12.38 0.67 21.90
C ASP A 5 -11.86 -0.29 20.81
N PRO A 6 -10.61 -0.12 20.32
CA PRO A 6 -10.03 -1.00 19.31
C PRO A 6 -9.98 -2.48 19.69
N LYS A 7 -10.03 -2.81 20.99
CA LYS A 7 -10.02 -4.19 21.48
C LYS A 7 -11.41 -4.84 21.47
N ALA A 8 -12.47 -4.03 21.41
CA ALA A 8 -13.86 -4.49 21.53
C ALA A 8 -14.62 -4.54 20.20
N ILE A 9 -13.97 -4.22 19.08
CA ILE A 9 -14.57 -4.16 17.75
C ILE A 9 -13.85 -5.09 16.77
N ALA A 10 -14.57 -5.62 15.78
CA ALA A 10 -13.97 -6.44 14.75
C ALA A 10 -12.93 -5.64 13.93
N THR A 11 -11.79 -6.28 13.60
CA THR A 11 -10.69 -5.66 12.84
C THR A 11 -11.14 -5.04 11.52
N LYS A 12 -12.12 -5.66 10.84
CA LYS A 12 -12.68 -5.15 9.58
C LYS A 12 -13.34 -3.77 9.77
N ASP A 13 -14.07 -3.59 10.85
CA ASP A 13 -14.79 -2.34 11.11
C ASP A 13 -13.83 -1.27 11.62
N LEU A 14 -12.90 -1.63 12.51
CA LEU A 14 -11.80 -0.75 12.93
C LEU A 14 -11.00 -0.25 11.72
N HIS A 15 -10.73 -1.12 10.75
CA HIS A 15 -10.05 -0.75 9.52
C HIS A 15 -10.81 0.33 8.76
N GLN A 16 -12.15 0.24 8.64
CA GLN A 16 -12.94 1.29 7.98
C GLN A 16 -12.87 2.62 8.73
N PHE A 17 -12.94 2.62 10.06
CA PHE A 17 -12.77 3.84 10.85
C PHE A 17 -11.38 4.46 10.64
N MET A 18 -10.32 3.64 10.62
CA MET A 18 -8.96 4.10 10.34
C MET A 18 -8.84 4.71 8.94
N LEU A 19 -9.42 4.07 7.91
CA LEU A 19 -9.43 4.59 6.54
C LEU A 19 -10.21 5.90 6.42
N GLY A 20 -11.26 6.09 7.21
CA GLY A 20 -12.04 7.33 7.22
C GLY A 20 -11.34 8.46 7.97
N ALA A 21 -10.70 8.15 9.10
CA ALA A 21 -10.04 9.14 9.97
C ALA A 21 -8.70 9.63 9.40
N VAL A 22 -7.95 8.74 8.73
CA VAL A 22 -6.65 9.08 8.12
C VAL A 22 -6.85 9.26 6.61
N ALA A 23 -7.33 10.46 6.23
CA ALA A 23 -7.64 10.83 4.86
C ALA A 23 -7.46 12.36 4.63
N PRO A 24 -7.24 12.82 3.38
CA PRO A 24 -6.99 12.04 2.17
C PRO A 24 -5.62 11.34 2.22
N ARG A 25 -5.48 10.20 1.54
CA ARG A 25 -4.21 9.45 1.48
C ARG A 25 -3.61 9.54 0.08
N PRO A 26 -2.30 9.85 -0.05
CA PRO A 26 -1.63 9.70 -1.33
C PRO A 26 -1.56 8.22 -1.71
N ILE A 27 -1.52 7.94 -3.01
CA ILE A 27 -1.45 6.57 -3.53
C ILE A 27 -0.06 6.37 -4.12
N ALA A 28 0.69 5.42 -3.56
CA ALA A 28 1.86 4.85 -4.20
C ALA A 28 1.40 3.81 -5.22
N PHE A 29 1.64 4.06 -6.50
CA PHE A 29 1.42 3.07 -7.55
C PHE A 29 2.74 2.37 -7.87
N VAL A 30 2.91 1.21 -7.26
CA VAL A 30 4.21 0.58 -7.07
C VAL A 30 4.48 -0.42 -8.18
N SER A 31 5.54 -0.19 -8.95
CA SER A 31 6.01 -1.14 -9.96
C SER A 31 7.23 -1.90 -9.46
N THR A 32 7.24 -3.21 -9.67
CA THR A 32 8.34 -4.12 -9.35
C THR A 32 8.53 -5.15 -10.45
N ILE A 33 9.68 -5.81 -10.46
CA ILE A 33 10.00 -6.91 -11.37
C ILE A 33 10.42 -8.11 -10.52
N SER A 34 9.93 -9.30 -10.83
CA SER A 34 10.38 -10.52 -10.16
C SER A 34 11.80 -10.93 -10.63
N LYS A 35 12.43 -11.88 -9.94
CA LYS A 35 13.71 -12.48 -10.38
C LYS A 35 13.65 -13.09 -11.78
N ASP A 36 12.46 -13.55 -12.19
CA ASP A 36 12.21 -14.16 -13.51
C ASP A 36 11.83 -13.13 -14.58
N GLY A 37 11.89 -11.83 -14.27
CA GLY A 37 11.56 -10.75 -15.20
C GLY A 37 10.07 -10.45 -15.34
N VAL A 38 9.20 -11.01 -14.48
CA VAL A 38 7.75 -10.77 -14.53
C VAL A 38 7.43 -9.39 -13.95
N LEU A 39 6.74 -8.56 -14.74
CA LEU A 39 6.32 -7.22 -14.34
C LEU A 39 5.13 -7.28 -13.37
N ASN A 40 5.16 -6.47 -12.33
CA ASN A 40 4.08 -6.33 -11.34
C ASN A 40 3.80 -4.85 -11.08
N LEU A 41 2.53 -4.50 -10.89
CA LEU A 41 2.08 -3.13 -10.63
C LEU A 41 0.89 -3.14 -9.67
N ALA A 42 0.98 -2.45 -8.54
CA ALA A 42 -0.07 -2.46 -7.52
C ALA A 42 -0.18 -1.13 -6.74
N PRO A 43 -1.41 -0.67 -6.41
CA PRO A 43 -1.61 0.56 -5.65
C PRO A 43 -1.63 0.33 -4.13
N TYR A 44 -1.04 1.28 -3.40
CA TYR A 44 -1.00 1.30 -1.93
C TYR A 44 -1.32 2.69 -1.40
N SER A 45 -2.37 2.80 -0.58
CA SER A 45 -2.73 4.07 0.09
C SER A 45 -2.11 4.23 1.49
N PHE A 46 -1.47 3.18 2.03
CA PHE A 46 -0.69 3.28 3.26
C PHE A 46 0.72 3.73 2.90
N PHE A 47 0.84 4.98 2.44
CA PHE A 47 2.04 5.56 1.84
C PHE A 47 2.30 6.97 2.40
N ASN A 48 3.55 7.28 2.72
CA ASN A 48 3.97 8.64 3.09
C ASN A 48 5.48 8.87 2.94
N ALA A 49 5.90 10.14 2.96
CA ALA A 49 7.31 10.50 3.16
C ALA A 49 7.71 10.31 4.63
N PHE A 50 8.97 9.93 4.87
CA PHE A 50 9.49 9.61 6.20
C PHE A 50 10.75 10.39 6.57
N SER A 51 11.62 10.69 5.60
CA SER A 51 12.77 11.57 5.80
C SER A 51 13.12 12.32 4.52
N SER A 52 13.75 13.49 4.64
CA SER A 52 14.27 14.27 3.51
C SER A 52 15.79 14.18 3.38
N ASN A 53 16.51 13.76 4.43
CA ASN A 53 17.96 13.57 4.40
C ASN A 53 18.38 12.40 5.32
N PRO A 54 18.63 11.20 4.77
CA PRO A 54 18.43 10.83 3.37
C PRO A 54 16.94 10.83 2.99
N PRO A 55 16.60 10.97 1.70
CA PRO A 55 15.21 10.89 1.25
C PRO A 55 14.68 9.47 1.45
N ILE A 56 13.66 9.33 2.30
CA ILE A 56 13.02 8.04 2.62
C ILE A 56 11.51 8.20 2.47
N VAL A 57 10.90 7.26 1.76
CA VAL A 57 9.45 7.08 1.71
C VAL A 57 9.09 5.68 2.18
N ILE A 58 7.87 5.51 2.67
CA ILE A 58 7.37 4.22 3.14
C ILE A 58 6.03 3.90 2.50
N PHE A 59 5.82 2.65 2.12
CA PHE A 59 4.50 2.10 1.83
C PHE A 59 4.33 0.74 2.52
N SER A 60 3.12 0.42 2.96
CA SER A 60 2.85 -0.84 3.66
C SER A 60 2.16 -1.86 2.76
N SER A 61 2.83 -3.00 2.55
CA SER A 61 2.25 -4.14 1.83
C SER A 61 1.70 -5.19 2.78
N ASN A 62 0.42 -5.07 3.11
CA ASN A 62 -0.31 -6.06 3.92
C ASN A 62 -0.29 -7.46 3.29
N ARG A 63 -0.38 -8.48 4.14
CA ARG A 63 -0.56 -9.88 3.71
C ARG A 63 -1.92 -10.07 3.05
N LYS A 64 -2.02 -11.05 2.15
CA LYS A 64 -3.27 -11.42 1.49
C LYS A 64 -4.26 -11.93 2.55
N VAL A 65 -5.50 -11.46 2.51
CA VAL A 65 -6.53 -11.83 3.51
C VAL A 65 -6.93 -13.31 3.37
N ALA A 66 -6.90 -13.85 2.15
CA ALA A 66 -7.38 -15.20 1.86
C ALA A 66 -6.51 -16.31 2.47
N ASP A 67 -5.19 -16.18 2.41
CA ASP A 67 -4.25 -17.25 2.75
C ASP A 67 -3.08 -16.76 3.64
N ASN A 68 -3.12 -15.51 4.09
CA ASN A 68 -2.09 -14.88 4.90
C ASN A 68 -0.69 -14.90 4.23
N THR A 69 -0.61 -14.92 2.90
CA THR A 69 0.67 -14.89 2.17
C THR A 69 1.14 -13.47 1.88
N THR A 70 2.41 -13.31 1.50
CA THR A 70 2.95 -12.02 1.04
C THR A 70 2.42 -11.69 -0.36
N LYS A 71 2.24 -10.39 -0.63
CA LYS A 71 1.94 -9.92 -1.99
C LYS A 71 3.19 -9.94 -2.86
N ASP A 72 2.99 -10.05 -4.17
CA ASP A 72 4.06 -10.13 -5.16
C ASP A 72 4.98 -8.91 -5.11
N THR A 73 4.43 -7.71 -4.88
CA THR A 73 5.22 -6.49 -4.66
C THR A 73 6.26 -6.65 -3.54
N LEU A 74 5.86 -7.11 -2.35
CA LEU A 74 6.80 -7.27 -1.22
C LEU A 74 7.81 -8.36 -1.52
N LYS A 75 7.37 -9.48 -2.10
CA LYS A 75 8.26 -10.57 -2.51
C LYS A 75 9.33 -10.07 -3.49
N ASN A 76 8.92 -9.37 -4.54
CA ASN A 76 9.83 -8.83 -5.55
C ASN A 76 10.83 -7.83 -4.94
N VAL A 77 10.39 -6.93 -4.05
CA VAL A 77 11.30 -5.99 -3.36
C VAL A 77 12.30 -6.70 -2.47
N GLN A 78 11.88 -7.76 -1.75
CA GLN A 78 12.81 -8.56 -0.93
C GLN A 78 13.81 -9.33 -1.79
N ASP A 79 13.39 -9.80 -2.95
CA ASP A 79 14.20 -10.60 -3.86
C ASP A 79 15.20 -9.76 -4.68
N THR A 80 14.81 -8.54 -5.07
CA THR A 80 15.59 -7.68 -5.99
C THR A 80 16.20 -6.45 -5.33
N GLY A 81 15.65 -5.99 -4.19
CA GLY A 81 16.07 -4.75 -3.55
C GLY A 81 15.58 -3.48 -4.25
N GLU A 82 14.77 -3.59 -5.30
CA GLU A 82 14.40 -2.47 -6.17
C GLU A 82 12.89 -2.24 -6.22
N VAL A 83 12.49 -0.97 -6.30
CA VAL A 83 11.10 -0.54 -6.41
C VAL A 83 11.00 0.85 -7.01
N VAL A 84 9.95 1.10 -7.78
CA VAL A 84 9.60 2.45 -8.26
C VAL A 84 8.22 2.83 -7.74
N ILE A 85 8.12 4.03 -7.16
CA ILE A 85 6.87 4.62 -6.67
C ILE A 85 6.37 5.63 -7.69
N ASN A 86 5.23 5.35 -8.33
CA ASN A 86 4.58 6.26 -9.26
C ASN A 86 3.47 7.03 -8.55
N VAL A 87 3.39 8.35 -8.77
CA VAL A 87 2.29 9.18 -8.27
C VAL A 87 1.08 9.06 -9.18
N VAL A 88 -0.08 8.76 -8.60
CA VAL A 88 -1.33 8.63 -9.36
C VAL A 88 -1.89 10.02 -9.66
N SER A 89 -1.93 10.37 -10.95
CA SER A 89 -2.65 11.56 -11.42
C SER A 89 -4.12 11.23 -11.73
N HIS A 90 -4.95 12.27 -11.83
CA HIS A 90 -6.36 12.13 -12.21
C HIS A 90 -6.55 11.41 -13.55
N LYS A 91 -5.59 11.53 -14.49
CA LYS A 91 -5.66 10.90 -15.82
C LYS A 91 -5.66 9.38 -15.78
N ILE A 92 -5.07 8.78 -14.74
CA ILE A 92 -4.89 7.32 -14.63
C ILE A 92 -5.62 6.72 -13.42
N VAL A 93 -6.42 7.50 -12.70
CA VAL A 93 -7.07 7.08 -11.44
C VAL A 93 -7.97 5.85 -11.63
N ARG A 94 -8.61 5.71 -12.80
CA ARG A 94 -9.46 4.55 -13.12
C ARG A 94 -8.64 3.32 -13.50
N GLN A 95 -7.58 3.51 -14.29
CA GLN A 95 -6.65 2.46 -14.69
C GLN A 95 -5.90 1.87 -13.49
N MET A 96 -5.53 2.72 -12.52
CA MET A 96 -4.95 2.28 -11.27
C MET A 96 -5.92 1.42 -10.43
N ALA A 97 -7.23 1.67 -10.51
CA ALA A 97 -8.21 0.96 -9.69
C ALA A 97 -8.55 -0.46 -10.19
N VAL A 98 -8.07 -0.86 -11.36
CA VAL A 98 -8.35 -2.18 -11.98
C VAL A 98 -7.16 -3.14 -11.97
N THR A 99 -6.01 -2.71 -11.44
CA THR A 99 -4.81 -3.55 -11.27
C THR A 99 -4.95 -4.51 -10.11
#